data_AF-A0AAD4JD02-F1
#
_entry.id   AF-A0AAD4JD02-F1
#
_cell.length_a   1.000
_cell.length_b   1.000
_cell.length_c   1.000
_cell.angle_alpha   90.00
_cell.angle_beta   90.00
_cell.angle_gamma   90.00
#
_symmetry.space_group_name_H-M   'P 1'
#
loop_
_entity.id
_entity.type
_entity.pdbx_description
1 polymer ?
#
loop_
_entity_poly.entity_id
_entity_poly.type
_entity_poly.pdbx_seq_one_letter_code
_entity_poly.pdbx_strand_id
1 'polypeptide(L)'
;MPEANCVDWLNSKPPGSILYVSFGSLARPERYVICAVAGGLLLSGVNFIWVIRPGMVESGDLPEGFEDGMRERWLVVAWCNQIEVLQNPAIGGHLTHCGWNSVVESIWGCCSDLLSIFRRSYYEQKIGG
;
A
#
# COMPACT_ATOMS: atom_id res chain seq x y z
N MET A 1 -3.87 12.05 13.02
CA MET A 1 -2.49 11.72 12.63
C MET A 1 -1.70 13.02 12.60
N PRO A 2 -0.55 13.15 13.28
CA PRO A 2 0.17 14.43 13.31
C PRO A 2 0.73 14.76 11.92
N GLU A 3 0.72 16.04 11.57
CA GLU A 3 1.39 16.59 10.39
C GLU A 3 2.90 16.55 10.61
N ALA A 4 3.49 15.36 10.50
CA ALA A 4 4.93 15.27 10.31
C ALA A 4 5.24 15.92 8.95
N ASN A 5 6.18 16.86 8.92
CA ASN A 5 6.62 17.48 7.68
C ASN A 5 7.17 16.38 6.76
N CYS A 6 6.34 15.98 5.78
CA CYS A 6 6.63 14.95 4.80
C CYS A 6 7.99 15.20 4.13
N VAL A 7 8.29 16.46 3.84
CA VAL A 7 9.52 16.88 3.16
C VAL A 7 10.76 16.61 4.02
N ASP A 8 10.70 16.88 5.32
CA ASP A 8 11.82 16.62 6.23
C ASP A 8 12.11 15.12 6.33
N TRP A 9 11.06 14.31 6.36
CA TRP A 9 11.21 12.86 6.35
C TRP A 9 11.84 12.36 5.04
N LEU A 10 11.38 12.84 3.88
CA LEU A 10 11.96 12.51 2.58
C LEU A 10 13.45 12.89 2.52
N ASN A 11 13.79 14.09 2.99
CA ASN A 11 15.17 14.61 3.01
C ASN A 11 16.09 13.80 3.95
N SER A 12 15.54 13.05 4.90
CA SER A 12 16.32 12.17 5.78
C SER A 12 16.77 10.86 5.12
N LYS A 13 16.27 10.54 3.92
CA LYS A 13 16.53 9.25 3.26
C LYS A 13 17.52 9.37 2.10
N PRO A 14 18.21 8.26 1.76
CA PRO A 14 19.08 8.23 0.59
C PRO A 14 18.33 8.53 -0.72
N PRO A 15 18.99 9.14 -1.73
CA PRO A 15 18.44 9.32 -3.06
C PRO A 15 17.93 8.01 -3.67
N GLY A 16 16.77 8.07 -4.34
CA GLY A 16 16.17 6.92 -5.03
C GLY A 16 15.73 5.77 -4.13
N SER A 17 15.65 5.95 -2.81
CA SER A 17 15.36 4.87 -1.85
C SER A 17 13.90 4.76 -1.42
N ILE A 18 13.04 5.70 -1.84
CA ILE A 18 11.63 5.78 -1.41
C ILE A 18 10.69 5.49 -2.58
N LEU A 19 9.69 4.64 -2.30
CA LEU A 19 8.53 4.45 -3.16
C LEU A 19 7.39 5.40 -2.75
N TYR A 20 6.93 6.25 -3.66
CA TYR A 20 5.71 7.04 -3.46
C TYR A 20 4.48 6.23 -3.89
N VAL A 21 3.50 6.09 -2.99
CA VAL A 21 2.28 5.30 -3.21
C VAL A 21 1.06 6.20 -3.06
N SER A 22 0.22 6.25 -4.09
CA SER A 22 -1.06 6.96 -4.01
C SER A 22 -2.12 6.33 -4.92
N PHE A 23 -3.37 6.33 -4.45
CA PHE A 23 -4.52 5.89 -5.25
C PHE A 23 -5.14 7.01 -6.08
N GLY A 24 -4.63 8.25 -5.96
CA GLY A 24 -5.23 9.43 -6.57
C GLY A 24 -6.56 9.86 -5.92
N SER A 25 -7.14 10.92 -6.45
CA SER A 25 -8.32 11.57 -5.86
C SER A 25 -9.65 10.89 -6.22
N LEU A 26 -9.72 10.20 -7.34
CA LEU A 26 -10.99 9.63 -7.85
C LEU A 26 -11.18 8.16 -7.48
N ALA A 27 -10.11 7.43 -7.17
CA ALA A 27 -10.22 6.01 -6.87
C ALA A 27 -10.59 5.77 -5.41
N ARG A 28 -11.45 4.77 -5.21
CA ARG A 28 -11.71 4.12 -3.93
C ARG A 28 -11.45 2.63 -4.11
N PRO A 29 -10.22 2.16 -3.87
CA PRO A 29 -9.89 0.75 -3.97
C PRO A 29 -10.67 -0.03 -2.91
N GLU A 30 -11.04 -1.26 -3.23
CA GLU A 30 -11.68 -2.16 -2.28
C GLU A 30 -10.73 -2.51 -1.14
N ARG A 31 -11.29 -2.90 0.02
CA ARG A 31 -10.53 -3.25 1.22
C ARG A 31 -9.44 -4.29 0.93
N TYR A 32 -9.74 -5.32 0.14
CA TYR A 32 -8.75 -6.36 -0.18
C TYR A 32 -7.54 -5.80 -0.93
N VAL A 33 -7.73 -4.79 -1.79
CA VAL A 33 -6.64 -4.14 -2.55
C VAL A 33 -5.71 -3.42 -1.58
N ILE A 34 -6.28 -2.69 -0.62
CA ILE A 34 -5.52 -1.97 0.40
C ILE A 34 -4.70 -2.96 1.24
N CYS A 35 -5.32 -4.05 1.71
CA CYS A 35 -4.63 -5.08 2.47
C CYS A 35 -3.48 -5.71 1.66
N ALA A 36 -3.72 -6.03 0.39
CA ALA A 36 -2.71 -6.60 -0.49
C ALA A 36 -1.54 -5.63 -0.73
N VAL A 37 -1.82 -4.36 -1.00
CA VAL A 37 -0.78 -3.33 -1.16
C VAL A 37 0.01 -3.15 0.14
N ALA A 38 -0.66 -3.07 1.29
CA ALA A 38 0.00 -2.94 2.59
C ALA A 38 0.92 -4.14 2.88
N GLY A 39 0.43 -5.36 2.65
CA GLY A 39 1.23 -6.58 2.81
C GLY A 39 2.42 -6.63 1.87
N GLY A 40 2.23 -6.28 0.59
CA GLY A 40 3.30 -6.19 -0.40
C GLY A 40 4.39 -5.20 0.00
N LEU A 41 3.99 -4.02 0.50
CA LEU A 41 4.93 -3.01 0.99
C LEU A 41 5.74 -3.51 2.18
N LEU A 42 5.09 -4.13 3.19
CA LEU A 42 5.80 -4.70 4.35
C LEU A 42 6.78 -5.79 3.96
N LEU A 43 6.37 -6.72 3.10
CA LEU A 43 7.22 -7.84 2.64
C LEU A 43 8.39 -7.36 1.78
N SER A 44 8.23 -6.27 1.03
CA SER A 44 9.29 -5.75 0.16
C SER A 44 10.45 -5.11 0.93
N GLY A 45 10.21 -4.67 2.18
CA GLY A 45 11.21 -3.98 2.99
C GLY A 45 11.66 -2.61 2.46
N VAL A 46 11.02 -2.08 1.41
CA VAL A 46 11.36 -0.77 0.85
C VAL A 46 10.90 0.36 1.77
N ASN A 47 11.59 1.49 1.73
CA ASN A 47 11.05 2.71 2.32
C ASN A 47 9.92 3.23 1.43
N PHE A 48 8.83 3.67 2.03
CA PHE A 48 7.72 4.21 1.24
C PHE A 48 7.01 5.35 1.94
N ILE A 49 6.40 6.21 1.13
CA ILE A 49 5.39 7.15 1.58
C ILE A 49 4.07 6.78 0.94
N TRP A 50 3.01 6.67 1.74
CA TRP A 50 1.69 6.28 1.25
C TRP A 50 0.66 7.33 1.64
N VAL A 51 0.01 7.89 0.62
CA VAL A 51 -1.12 8.81 0.79
C VAL A 51 -2.40 8.01 0.99
N ILE A 52 -2.90 7.98 2.22
CA ILE A 52 -4.15 7.30 2.60
C ILE A 52 -5.14 8.34 3.12
N ARG A 53 -6.21 8.59 2.36
CA ARG A 53 -7.21 9.58 2.75
C ARG A 53 -8.07 9.10 3.91
N PRO A 54 -8.62 10.00 4.74
CA PRO A 54 -9.60 9.64 5.76
C PRO A 54 -10.77 8.85 5.14
N GLY A 55 -11.14 7.74 5.77
CA GLY A 55 -12.19 6.85 5.28
C GLY A 55 -11.80 5.92 4.13
N MET A 56 -10.53 5.90 3.71
CA MET A 56 -10.03 4.82 2.84
C MET A 56 -9.69 3.54 3.61
N VAL A 57 -9.29 3.69 4.88
CA VAL A 57 -8.78 2.60 5.73
C VAL A 57 -9.45 2.72 7.10
N GLU A 58 -10.00 1.61 7.59
CA GLU A 58 -10.54 1.46 8.93
C GLU A 58 -9.53 0.78 9.88
N SER A 59 -9.77 0.85 11.20
CA SER A 59 -8.96 0.08 12.15
C SER A 59 -9.06 -1.42 11.85
N GLY A 60 -7.92 -2.05 11.58
CA GLY A 60 -7.83 -3.47 11.19
C GLY A 60 -7.68 -3.74 9.68
N ASP A 61 -7.62 -2.70 8.84
CA ASP A 61 -7.31 -2.84 7.40
C ASP A 61 -5.81 -2.90 7.11
N LEU A 62 -4.99 -2.46 8.06
CA LEU A 62 -3.54 -2.54 7.96
C LEU A 62 -3.05 -3.80 8.67
N PRO A 63 -2.09 -4.53 8.09
CA PRO A 63 -1.53 -5.73 8.68
C PRO A 63 -0.83 -5.44 10.02
N GLU A 64 -0.76 -6.46 10.87
CA GLU A 64 0.00 -6.40 12.13
C GLU A 64 1.47 -6.02 11.86
N GLY A 65 2.05 -5.18 12.72
CA GLY A 65 3.42 -4.66 12.57
C GLY A 65 3.56 -3.51 11.57
N PHE A 66 2.48 -3.07 10.91
CA PHE A 66 2.50 -1.88 10.05
C PHE A 66 2.82 -0.59 10.83
N GLU A 67 2.55 -0.55 12.13
CA GLU A 67 2.91 0.58 12.98
C GLU A 67 4.40 0.58 13.40
N ASP A 68 5.04 -0.60 13.45
CA ASP A 68 6.38 -0.78 14.04
C ASP A 68 7.49 -0.04 13.26
N GLY A 69 7.34 0.11 11.95
CA GLY A 69 8.29 0.85 11.10
C GLY A 69 7.84 2.27 10.76
N MET A 70 6.73 2.74 11.33
CA MET A 70 6.16 4.05 11.01
C MET A 70 7.12 5.17 11.45
N ARG A 71 7.29 6.17 10.60
CA ARG A 71 8.25 7.30 10.71
C ARG A 71 9.73 6.93 10.57
N GLU A 72 10.13 5.69 10.82
CA GLU A 72 11.50 5.26 10.55
C GLU A 72 11.67 4.85 9.08
N ARG A 73 10.89 3.87 8.62
CA ARG A 73 11.00 3.27 7.27
C ARG A 73 9.90 3.73 6.33
N TRP A 74 8.70 4.00 6.85
CA TRP A 74 7.61 4.50 6.03
C TRP A 74 6.82 5.62 6.69
N LEU A 75 6.17 6.41 5.85
CA LEU A 75 5.30 7.50 6.28
C LEU A 75 3.91 7.34 5.65
N VAL A 76 2.87 7.36 6.49
CA VAL A 76 1.48 7.43 6.03
C VAL A 76 0.94 8.82 6.30
N VAL A 77 0.43 9.47 5.26
CA VAL A 77 -0.13 10.82 5.34
C VAL A 77 -1.52 10.87 4.73
N ALA A 78 -2.39 11.72 5.29
CA ALA A 78 -3.72 11.95 4.74
C ALA A 78 -3.66 12.71 3.40
N TRP A 79 -2.64 13.55 3.25
CA TRP A 79 -2.43 14.41 2.11
C TRP A 79 -0.96 14.86 2.04
N CYS A 80 -0.47 15.12 0.82
CA CYS A 80 0.77 15.82 0.56
C CYS A 80 0.71 16.51 -0.81
N ASN A 81 1.57 17.50 -1.05
CA ASN A 81 1.76 18.06 -2.38
C ASN A 81 2.50 17.05 -3.27
N GLN A 82 1.77 16.35 -4.13
CA GLN A 82 2.33 15.28 -4.97
C GLN A 82 3.47 15.77 -5.87
N ILE A 83 3.40 17.01 -6.40
CA ILE A 83 4.47 17.54 -7.26
C ILE A 83 5.76 17.70 -6.47
N GLU A 84 5.66 18.31 -5.29
CA GLU A 84 6.79 18.54 -4.40
C GLU A 84 7.44 17.23 -3.93
N VAL A 85 6.62 16.23 -3.58
CA VAL A 85 7.11 14.90 -3.19
C VAL A 85 7.83 14.22 -4.37
N LEU A 86 7.23 14.21 -5.57
CA LEU A 86 7.82 13.56 -6.74
C LEU A 86 9.10 14.25 -7.25
N GLN A 87 9.30 15.53 -6.93
CA GLN A 87 10.53 16.26 -7.23
C GLN A 87 11.66 15.98 -6.24
N ASN A 88 11.38 15.32 -5.11
CA ASN A 88 12.40 15.02 -4.11
C ASN A 88 13.37 13.93 -4.61
N PRO A 89 14.70 14.13 -4.51
CA PRO A 89 15.70 13.14 -4.95
C PRO A 89 15.60 11.78 -4.26
N ALA A 90 15.01 11.70 -3.06
CA ALA A 90 14.80 10.45 -2.34
C ALA A 90 13.76 9.53 -3.00
N ILE A 91 12.88 10.06 -3.84
CA ILE A 91 11.90 9.25 -4.58
C ILE A 91 12.60 8.48 -5.70
N GLY A 92 12.55 7.15 -5.61
CA GLY A 92 13.06 6.23 -6.63
C GLY A 92 11.96 5.60 -7.50
N GLY A 93 10.70 5.68 -7.07
CA GLY A 93 9.59 5.08 -7.80
C GLY A 93 8.23 5.64 -7.39
N HIS A 94 7.24 5.42 -8.25
CA HIS A 94 5.86 5.84 -8.03
C HIS A 94 4.90 4.70 -8.37
N LEU A 95 4.19 4.21 -7.35
CA LEU A 95 3.08 3.28 -7.51
C LEU A 95 1.77 4.07 -7.65
N THR A 96 1.20 4.05 -8.86
CA THR A 96 -0.04 4.75 -9.23
C THR A 96 -1.23 3.81 -9.35
N HIS A 97 -2.41 4.37 -9.65
CA HIS A 97 -3.63 3.62 -9.94
C HIS A 97 -3.49 2.52 -11.01
N CYS A 98 -2.63 2.70 -12.01
CA CYS A 98 -2.41 1.68 -13.03
C CYS A 98 -1.41 0.60 -12.58
N GLY A 99 -0.61 0.87 -11.53
CA GLY A 99 0.43 -0.04 -11.05
C GLY A 99 -0.03 -1.01 -9.96
N TRP A 100 -1.03 -0.67 -9.14
CA TRP A 100 -1.46 -1.56 -8.06
C TRP A 100 -2.18 -2.82 -8.56
N ASN A 101 -2.88 -2.78 -9.70
CA ASN A 101 -3.49 -3.99 -10.30
C ASN A 101 -2.42 -5.07 -10.50
N SER A 102 -1.27 -4.70 -11.06
CA SER A 102 -0.16 -5.63 -11.28
C SER A 102 0.52 -6.08 -9.98
N VAL A 103 0.58 -5.23 -8.95
CA VAL A 103 1.06 -5.64 -7.61
C VAL A 103 0.11 -6.68 -7.01
N VAL A 104 -1.19 -6.43 -7.10
CA VAL A 104 -2.25 -7.30 -6.61
C VAL A 104 -2.28 -8.63 -7.39
N GLU A 105 -2.16 -8.60 -8.71
CA GLU A 105 -1.98 -9.79 -9.56
C GLU A 105 -0.69 -10.55 -9.24
N SER A 106 0.42 -9.85 -8.96
CA SER A 106 1.68 -10.49 -8.58
C SER A 106 1.56 -11.19 -7.23
N ILE A 107 0.87 -10.60 -6.26
CA ILE A 107 0.57 -11.22 -4.98
C ILE A 107 -0.35 -12.43 -5.17
N TRP A 108 -1.38 -12.33 -6.01
CA TRP A 108 -2.27 -13.45 -6.33
C TRP A 108 -1.57 -14.57 -7.10
N GLY A 109 -0.68 -14.22 -8.02
CA GLY A 109 0.17 -15.16 -8.75
C GLY A 109 1.15 -15.88 -7.82
N CYS A 110 1.73 -15.14 -6.85
CA CYS A 110 2.63 -15.71 -5.84
C CYS A 110 1.88 -16.52 -4.76
N CYS A 111 0.62 -16.18 -4.45
CA CYS A 111 -0.28 -16.93 -3.55
C CYS A 111 -1.10 -18.01 -4.26
N SER A 112 -0.82 -18.34 -5.53
CA SER A 112 -1.59 -19.33 -6.28
C SER A 112 -1.47 -20.77 -5.76
N ASP A 113 -0.58 -21.03 -4.80
CA ASP A 113 -0.59 -22.29 -4.03
C ASP A 113 -1.79 -22.40 -3.04
N LEU A 114 -2.50 -21.30 -2.75
CA LEU A 114 -3.68 -21.29 -1.85
C LEU A 114 -5.04 -21.23 -2.56
N LEU A 115 -5.08 -21.11 -3.90
CA LEU A 115 -6.32 -21.16 -4.69
C LEU A 115 -7.00 -22.55 -4.68
N SER A 116 -6.29 -23.59 -4.24
CA SER A 116 -6.86 -24.92 -4.00
C SER A 116 -7.80 -24.97 -2.78
N ILE A 117 -7.64 -24.05 -1.82
CA ILE A 117 -8.44 -24.05 -0.57
C ILE A 117 -9.70 -23.18 -0.71
N PHE A 118 -9.64 -22.03 -1.39
CA PHE A 118 -10.84 -21.20 -1.58
C PHE A 118 -11.80 -21.70 -2.68
N ARG A 119 -11.33 -22.53 -3.61
CA ARG A 119 -12.19 -23.11 -4.67
C ARG A 119 -13.09 -24.24 -4.17
N ARG A 120 -12.81 -24.84 -3.00
CA ARG A 120 -13.63 -25.91 -2.43
C ARG A 120 -14.85 -25.37 -1.66
N SER A 121 -14.69 -24.26 -0.93
CA SER A 121 -15.80 -23.68 -0.15
C SER A 121 -16.89 -23.03 -1.01
N TYR A 122 -16.55 -22.55 -2.21
CA TYR A 122 -17.52 -21.89 -3.11
C TYR A 122 -18.33 -22.89 -3.97
N TYR A 123 -17.84 -24.12 -4.16
CA TYR A 123 -18.55 -25.16 -4.92
C TYR A 123 -19.52 -25.99 -4.06
N GLU A 124 -19.23 -26.21 -2.78
CA GLU A 124 -20.09 -27.01 -1.89
C GLU A 124 -21.37 -26.25 -1.46
N GLN A 125 -21.38 -24.92 -1.47
CA GLN A 125 -22.59 -24.13 -1.17
C GLN A 125 -23.58 -23.99 -2.34
N LYS A 126 -23.21 -24.44 -3.56
CA LYS A 126 -24.07 -24.29 -4.75
C LYS A 126 -24.85 -25.55 -5.16
N ILE A 127 -24.78 -26.63 -4.38
CA ILE A 127 -25.54 -27.89 -4.60
C ILE A 127 -26.54 -28.16 -3.44
N GLY A 128 -26.73 -27.19 -2.53
CA GLY A 128 -27.54 -27.36 -1.32
C GLY A 128 -28.66 -26.34 -1.12
N GLY A 129 -29.25 -25.81 -2.20
CA GLY A 129 -30.39 -24.89 -2.14
C GLY A 129 -31.23 -24.96 -3.40
#